data_AF-A0A2U8P6Z5-F1
#
_entry.id   AF-A0A2U8P6Z5-F1
#
_cell.length_a   1.000
_cell.length_b   1.000
_cell.length_c   1.000
_cell.angle_alpha   90.00
_cell.angle_beta   90.00
_cell.angle_gamma   90.00
#
_symmetry.space_group_name_H-M   'P 1'
#
loop_
_entity.id
_entity.type
_entity.pdbx_description
1 polymer ?
#
loop_
_entity_poly.entity_id
_entity_poly.type
_entity_poly.pdbx_seq_one_letter_code
_entity_poly.pdbx_strand_id
1 'polypeptide(L)'
;MGFHMRVLAFLAALSFSATSALAAEEPSGCDKFKWPIERERAALTAPDRATLASGSEQASLPSSAITLGLAASSEAKLPTPPERAPKDGTFAGFTSIKSAKPGLYTISLSTGAWIDVVEDGHVLKPLVFSGATDCGGIRKTVKYELSAQPFVLQISGAKEDAVAIAILPVQ
;
A
#
# COMPACT_ATOMS: atom_id res chain seq x y z
N MET A 1 -24.75 73.72 -12.30
CA MET A 1 -25.34 73.34 -11.00
C MET A 1 -25.97 71.97 -11.19
N GLY A 2 -25.52 70.85 -10.63
CA GLY A 2 -24.65 70.58 -9.50
C GLY A 2 -25.29 69.41 -8.74
N PHE A 3 -24.54 68.30 -8.60
CA PHE A 3 -24.70 67.23 -7.59
C PHE A 3 -26.03 66.40 -7.64
N HIS A 4 -26.11 65.08 -7.43
CA HIS A 4 -25.22 64.10 -6.80
C HIS A 4 -25.47 62.69 -7.38
N MET A 5 -24.33 62.02 -7.63
CA MET A 5 -24.07 60.58 -7.55
C MET A 5 -24.95 59.83 -6.53
N ARG A 6 -25.60 58.73 -6.95
CA ARG A 6 -25.96 57.61 -6.06
C ARG A 6 -25.59 56.29 -6.73
N VAL A 7 -24.33 55.91 -6.54
CA VAL A 7 -23.82 54.57 -6.79
C VAL A 7 -24.43 53.65 -5.74
N LEU A 8 -25.31 52.74 -6.17
CA LEU A 8 -25.75 51.61 -5.36
C LEU A 8 -24.67 50.54 -5.42
N ALA A 9 -23.81 50.51 -4.39
CA ALA A 9 -22.85 49.44 -4.16
C ALA A 9 -23.57 48.23 -3.54
N PHE A 10 -23.79 47.17 -4.32
CA PHE A 10 -24.18 45.86 -3.79
C PHE A 10 -22.93 45.16 -3.24
N LEU A 11 -22.78 45.15 -1.92
CA LEU A 11 -21.82 44.31 -1.20
C LEU A 11 -22.34 42.86 -1.21
N ALA A 12 -21.84 42.04 -2.13
CA ALA A 12 -21.99 40.60 -2.06
C ALA A 12 -21.00 40.03 -1.03
N ALA A 13 -21.50 39.66 0.15
CA ALA A 13 -20.73 38.93 1.15
C ALA A 13 -20.55 37.47 0.68
N LEU A 14 -19.39 37.16 0.11
CA LEU A 14 -18.95 35.80 -0.18
C LEU A 14 -18.50 35.14 1.12
N SER A 15 -19.41 34.40 1.76
CA SER A 15 -19.10 33.50 2.87
C SER A 15 -18.25 32.34 2.35
N PHE A 16 -16.94 32.44 2.53
CA PHE A 16 -16.01 31.35 2.24
C PHE A 16 -16.15 30.29 3.35
N SER A 17 -17.00 29.28 3.11
CA SER A 17 -17.09 28.11 3.99
C SER A 17 -15.79 27.32 3.88
N ALA A 18 -14.87 27.54 4.80
CA ALA A 18 -13.69 26.70 4.96
C ALA A 18 -14.11 25.33 5.51
N THR A 19 -14.36 24.37 4.62
CA THR A 19 -14.43 22.96 5.01
C THR A 19 -13.03 22.51 5.38
N SER A 20 -12.71 22.60 6.67
CA SER A 20 -11.56 21.91 7.24
C SER A 20 -11.72 20.42 6.97
N ALA A 21 -10.92 19.86 6.06
CA ALA A 21 -10.79 18.42 5.94
C ALA A 21 -10.20 17.90 7.25
N LEU A 22 -11.04 17.44 8.19
CA LEU A 22 -10.58 16.64 9.30
C LEU A 22 -9.87 15.43 8.69
N ALA A 23 -8.58 15.29 9.01
CA ALA A 23 -7.88 14.04 8.75
C ALA A 23 -8.64 12.94 9.49
N ALA A 24 -9.30 12.05 8.76
CA ALA A 24 -9.91 10.88 9.35
C ALA A 24 -8.80 10.10 10.06
N GLU A 25 -8.97 9.85 11.36
CA GLU A 25 -8.02 9.05 12.13
C GLU A 25 -7.90 7.67 11.48
N GLU A 26 -6.67 7.18 11.34
CA GLU A 26 -6.45 5.82 10.87
C GLU A 26 -7.04 4.84 11.89
N PRO A 27 -7.66 3.73 11.45
CA PRO A 27 -8.16 2.72 12.38
C PRO A 27 -7.02 2.23 13.29
N SER A 28 -7.25 2.13 14.60
CA SER A 28 -6.23 1.75 15.60
C SER A 28 -6.67 0.51 16.39
N GLY A 29 -5.78 -0.47 16.51
CA GLY A 29 -6.01 -1.74 17.18
C GLY A 29 -6.24 -2.92 16.22
N CYS A 30 -5.82 -4.12 16.63
CA CYS A 30 -5.93 -5.32 15.80
C CYS A 30 -7.39 -5.73 15.48
N ASP A 31 -8.36 -5.31 16.28
CA ASP A 31 -9.79 -5.54 16.07
C ASP A 31 -10.41 -4.63 15.00
N LYS A 32 -9.65 -3.65 14.47
CA LYS A 32 -10.14 -2.73 13.43
C LYS A 32 -9.88 -3.19 12.01
N PHE A 33 -9.28 -4.37 11.83
CA PHE A 33 -9.23 -4.98 10.51
C PHE A 33 -10.64 -5.43 10.08
N LYS A 34 -10.93 -5.30 8.78
CA LYS A 34 -12.24 -5.67 8.20
C LYS A 34 -12.49 -7.19 8.19
N TRP A 35 -11.49 -8.01 8.54
CA TRP A 35 -11.55 -9.47 8.63
C TRP A 35 -10.49 -9.98 9.63
N PRO A 36 -10.58 -11.25 10.08
CA PRO A 36 -9.57 -11.86 10.96
C PRO A 36 -8.18 -11.87 10.31
N ILE A 37 -7.13 -11.49 11.05
CA ILE A 37 -5.75 -11.34 10.53
C ILE A 37 -4.73 -12.22 11.25
N GLU A 38 -5.17 -13.14 12.10
CA GLU A 38 -4.31 -13.93 12.96
C GLU A 38 -3.30 -14.74 12.15
N ARG A 39 -3.72 -15.28 11.00
CA ARG A 39 -2.87 -16.07 10.11
C ARG A 39 -1.82 -15.22 9.40
N GLU A 40 -2.22 -14.10 8.82
CA GLU A 40 -1.35 -13.14 8.17
C GLU A 40 -0.31 -12.61 9.16
N ARG A 41 -0.75 -12.21 10.36
CA ARG A 41 0.14 -11.71 11.41
C ARG A 41 1.09 -12.79 11.89
N ALA A 42 0.61 -14.02 12.13
CA ALA A 42 1.48 -15.12 12.54
C ALA A 42 2.58 -15.38 11.50
N ALA A 43 2.23 -15.45 10.21
CA ALA A 43 3.21 -15.58 9.13
C ALA A 43 4.21 -14.42 9.10
N LEU A 44 3.72 -13.18 9.23
CA LEU A 44 4.57 -11.99 9.25
C LEU A 44 5.51 -11.94 10.46
N THR A 45 5.18 -12.55 11.59
CA THR A 45 6.02 -12.55 12.80
C THR A 45 6.89 -13.81 12.95
N ALA A 46 6.75 -14.77 12.03
CA ALA A 46 7.49 -16.02 12.11
C ALA A 46 9.02 -15.80 11.94
N PRO A 47 9.86 -16.61 12.60
CA PRO A 47 11.32 -16.45 12.55
C PRO A 47 11.96 -17.00 11.27
N ASP A 48 11.23 -17.77 10.47
CA ASP A 48 11.70 -18.47 9.26
C ASP A 48 11.61 -17.63 7.98
N ARG A 49 11.54 -16.30 8.12
CA ARG A 49 11.46 -15.37 6.98
C ARG A 49 12.79 -15.31 6.24
N ALA A 50 12.79 -15.78 5.00
CA ALA A 50 13.93 -15.57 4.10
C ALA A 50 14.07 -14.07 3.78
N THR A 51 15.31 -13.60 3.71
CA THR A 51 15.60 -12.22 3.30
C THR A 51 15.84 -12.18 1.80
N LEU A 52 15.14 -11.28 1.11
CA LEU A 52 15.27 -11.05 -0.32
C LEU A 52 15.79 -9.64 -0.57
N ALA A 53 16.69 -9.49 -1.54
CA ALA A 53 17.04 -8.18 -2.07
C ALA A 53 15.93 -7.69 -3.02
N SER A 54 15.75 -6.37 -3.11
CA SER A 54 14.96 -5.77 -4.21
C SER A 54 15.54 -6.17 -5.57
N GLY A 55 14.67 -6.44 -6.54
CA GLY A 55 15.04 -6.98 -7.85
C GLY A 55 15.26 -8.48 -7.86
N SER A 56 15.02 -9.18 -6.76
CA SER A 56 15.08 -10.64 -6.71
C SER A 56 13.95 -11.28 -7.51
N GLU A 57 14.16 -12.55 -7.84
CA GLU A 57 13.22 -13.38 -8.59
C GLU A 57 13.02 -14.71 -7.88
N GLN A 58 11.76 -15.10 -7.68
CA GLN A 58 11.35 -16.34 -7.04
C GLN A 58 10.70 -17.25 -8.07
N ALA A 59 11.10 -18.53 -8.08
CA ALA A 59 10.53 -19.53 -8.98
C ALA A 59 9.03 -19.76 -8.73
N SER A 60 8.60 -19.64 -7.48
CA SER A 60 7.20 -19.77 -7.05
C SER A 60 6.90 -18.83 -5.89
N LEU A 61 5.62 -18.73 -5.52
CA LEU A 61 5.23 -18.10 -4.25
C LEU A 61 6.02 -18.70 -3.08
N PRO A 62 6.61 -17.85 -2.20
CA PRO A 62 7.24 -18.30 -0.96
C PRO A 62 6.25 -19.06 -0.06
N SER A 63 6.71 -20.16 0.56
CA SER A 63 5.88 -20.95 1.49
C SER A 63 5.72 -20.30 2.87
N SER A 64 6.67 -19.44 3.25
CA SER A 64 6.66 -18.61 4.45
C SER A 64 6.65 -17.13 4.05
N ALA A 65 6.44 -16.25 5.03
CA ALA A 65 6.64 -14.82 4.79
C ALA A 65 8.12 -14.55 4.42
N ILE A 66 8.36 -13.45 3.72
CA ILE A 66 9.70 -12.98 3.35
C ILE A 66 9.97 -11.64 4.00
N THR A 67 11.24 -11.28 4.17
CA THR A 67 11.67 -9.92 4.43
C THR A 67 12.28 -9.37 3.14
N LEU A 68 11.64 -8.38 2.54
CA LEU A 68 12.17 -7.70 1.35
C LEU A 68 12.98 -6.48 1.79
N GLY A 69 14.26 -6.45 1.43
CA GLY A 69 15.10 -5.26 1.52
C GLY A 69 14.69 -4.23 0.47
N LEU A 70 14.59 -2.97 0.86
CA LEU A 70 14.15 -1.83 0.07
C LEU A 70 15.30 -0.83 -0.09
N ALA A 71 15.28 -0.09 -1.18
CA ALA A 71 16.21 1.01 -1.44
C ALA A 71 15.48 2.36 -1.32
N ALA A 72 16.22 3.47 -1.30
CA ALA A 72 15.61 4.78 -1.42
C ALA A 72 14.72 4.83 -2.68
N SER A 73 13.55 5.47 -2.60
CA SER A 73 12.56 5.41 -3.69
C SER A 73 13.12 5.88 -5.05
N SER A 74 14.05 6.83 -5.05
CA SER A 74 14.76 7.31 -6.25
C SER A 74 15.72 6.28 -6.87
N GLU A 75 16.14 5.28 -6.10
CA GLU A 75 17.13 4.27 -6.47
C GLU A 75 16.52 2.87 -6.67
N ALA A 76 15.27 2.67 -6.23
CA ALA A 76 14.59 1.38 -6.20
C ALA A 76 14.32 0.75 -7.57
N LYS A 77 14.36 1.55 -8.65
CA LYS A 77 14.19 1.12 -10.05
C LYS A 77 12.99 0.18 -10.24
N LEU A 78 11.83 0.57 -9.68
CA LEU A 78 10.60 -0.21 -9.83
C LEU A 78 10.28 -0.43 -11.32
N PRO A 79 9.98 -1.67 -11.76
CA PRO A 79 9.66 -1.96 -13.16
C PRO A 79 8.47 -1.17 -13.70
N THR A 80 7.48 -0.89 -12.86
CA THR A 80 6.29 -0.10 -13.16
C THR A 80 6.20 1.09 -12.22
N PRO A 81 5.87 2.30 -12.70
CA PRO A 81 5.61 3.43 -11.82
C PRO A 81 4.56 3.08 -10.76
N PRO A 82 4.78 3.41 -9.48
CA PRO A 82 3.81 3.10 -8.44
C PRO A 82 2.52 3.88 -8.65
N GLU A 83 1.36 3.25 -8.41
CA GLU A 83 0.06 3.93 -8.61
C GLU A 83 -0.09 5.16 -7.69
N ARG A 84 0.56 5.11 -6.52
CA ARG A 84 0.64 6.23 -5.59
C ARG A 84 2.06 6.77 -5.56
N ALA A 85 2.21 8.04 -5.93
CA ALA A 85 3.49 8.73 -5.81
C ALA A 85 4.03 8.60 -4.36
N PRO A 86 5.23 8.04 -4.17
CA PRO A 86 5.84 7.94 -2.86
C PRO A 86 6.20 9.34 -2.33
N LYS A 87 6.22 9.48 -1.01
CA LYS A 87 6.71 10.72 -0.36
C LYS A 87 8.24 10.74 -0.39
N ASP A 88 8.83 11.92 -0.31
CA ASP A 88 10.28 12.05 -0.15
C ASP A 88 10.78 11.32 1.10
N GLY A 89 12.01 10.78 1.02
CA GLY A 89 12.62 10.04 2.13
C GLY A 89 11.99 8.68 2.43
N THR A 90 11.15 8.15 1.53
CA THR A 90 10.60 6.80 1.66
C THR A 90 11.38 5.78 0.83
N PHE A 91 11.18 4.50 1.15
CA PHE A 91 11.82 3.37 0.51
C PHE A 91 10.86 2.62 -0.42
N ALA A 92 11.44 1.95 -1.40
CA ALA A 92 10.73 1.12 -2.36
C ALA A 92 11.58 -0.07 -2.79
N GLY A 93 10.93 -1.11 -3.32
CA GLY A 93 11.58 -2.29 -3.82
C GLY A 93 10.60 -3.28 -4.43
N PHE A 94 11.10 -4.32 -5.06
CA PHE A 94 10.25 -5.30 -5.74
C PHE A 94 10.85 -6.70 -5.74
N THR A 95 10.01 -7.70 -5.97
CA THR A 95 10.42 -9.07 -6.24
C THR A 95 9.50 -9.68 -7.31
N SER A 96 10.05 -10.51 -8.19
CA SER A 96 9.28 -11.18 -9.26
C SER A 96 8.92 -12.60 -8.84
N ILE A 97 7.70 -13.04 -9.12
CA ILE A 97 7.23 -14.42 -8.90
C ILE A 97 6.93 -15.04 -10.26
N LYS A 98 7.59 -16.16 -10.60
CA LYS A 98 7.41 -16.84 -11.89
C LYS A 98 6.18 -17.73 -11.95
N SER A 99 5.73 -18.25 -10.82
CA SER A 99 4.59 -19.16 -10.78
C SER A 99 3.77 -18.98 -9.51
N ALA A 100 2.47 -18.82 -9.70
CA ALA A 100 1.45 -18.89 -8.66
C ALA A 100 0.28 -19.75 -9.16
N LYS A 101 -0.41 -20.41 -8.23
CA LYS A 101 -1.70 -21.00 -8.58
C LYS A 101 -2.71 -19.85 -8.74
N PRO A 102 -3.60 -19.89 -9.74
CA PRO A 102 -4.64 -18.88 -9.86
C PRO A 102 -5.57 -18.94 -8.65
N GLY A 103 -6.00 -17.78 -8.16
CA GLY A 103 -6.92 -17.71 -7.03
C GLY A 103 -6.88 -16.38 -6.28
N LEU A 104 -7.63 -16.32 -5.17
CA LEU A 104 -7.67 -15.17 -4.29
C LEU A 104 -6.56 -15.26 -3.24
N TYR A 105 -5.77 -14.19 -3.10
CA TYR A 105 -4.66 -14.10 -2.16
C TYR A 105 -4.74 -12.85 -1.29
N THR A 106 -4.41 -12.97 -0.01
CA THR A 106 -4.01 -11.84 0.83
C THR A 106 -2.53 -11.56 0.62
N ILE A 107 -2.19 -10.30 0.40
CA ILE A 107 -0.82 -9.76 0.46
C ILE A 107 -0.77 -8.81 1.65
N SER A 108 0.02 -9.18 2.65
CA SER A 108 0.06 -8.50 3.94
C SER A 108 1.46 -7.97 4.25
N LEU A 109 1.53 -6.78 4.86
CA LEU A 109 2.76 -6.08 5.17
C LEU A 109 2.89 -5.80 6.67
N SER A 110 4.11 -5.90 7.18
CA SER A 110 4.43 -5.48 8.56
C SER A 110 4.44 -3.96 8.76
N THR A 111 4.69 -3.18 7.70
CA THR A 111 4.71 -1.71 7.73
C THR A 111 3.73 -1.08 6.75
N GLY A 112 3.49 0.22 6.91
CA GLY A 112 2.63 1.01 6.06
C GLY A 112 3.35 1.33 4.75
N ALA A 113 2.93 0.67 3.68
CA ALA A 113 3.41 0.93 2.33
C ALA A 113 2.30 0.70 1.29
N TRP A 114 2.56 1.14 0.06
CA TRP A 114 1.75 0.82 -1.09
C TRP A 114 2.13 -0.55 -1.65
N ILE A 115 1.16 -1.26 -2.23
CA ILE A 115 1.34 -2.56 -2.86
C ILE A 115 0.83 -2.42 -4.29
N ASP A 116 1.72 -2.64 -5.26
CA ASP A 116 1.35 -2.84 -6.65
C ASP A 116 1.67 -4.29 -7.02
N VAL A 117 0.67 -5.02 -7.54
CA VAL A 117 0.89 -6.34 -8.14
C VAL A 117 0.79 -6.14 -9.64
N VAL A 118 1.85 -6.47 -10.38
CA VAL A 118 1.92 -6.22 -11.82
C VAL A 118 1.93 -7.54 -12.57
N GLU A 119 0.88 -7.79 -13.35
CA GLU A 119 0.77 -8.93 -14.27
C GLU A 119 0.76 -8.39 -15.71
N ASP A 120 1.61 -8.96 -16.58
CA ASP A 120 1.69 -8.56 -18.00
C ASP A 120 1.82 -7.03 -18.20
N GLY A 121 2.61 -6.37 -17.35
CA GLY A 121 2.82 -4.91 -17.37
C GLY A 121 1.65 -4.07 -16.85
N HIS A 122 0.57 -4.69 -16.38
CA HIS A 122 -0.60 -4.00 -15.84
C HIS A 122 -0.68 -4.16 -14.32
N VAL A 123 -0.89 -3.04 -13.62
CA VAL A 123 -1.17 -3.10 -12.18
C VAL A 123 -2.55 -3.69 -11.96
N LEU A 124 -2.61 -4.78 -11.20
CA LEU A 124 -3.86 -5.40 -10.78
C LEU A 124 -4.60 -4.49 -9.80
N LYS A 125 -5.89 -4.32 -10.03
CA LYS A 125 -6.77 -3.60 -9.10
C LYS A 125 -6.95 -4.43 -7.81
N PRO A 126 -6.68 -3.85 -6.62
CA PRO A 126 -7.04 -4.49 -5.36
C PRO A 126 -8.55 -4.75 -5.27
N LEU A 127 -8.95 -5.94 -4.81
CA LEU A 127 -10.36 -6.24 -4.55
C LEU A 127 -10.86 -5.50 -3.30
N VAL A 128 -10.08 -5.61 -2.22
CA VAL A 128 -10.36 -4.94 -0.96
C VAL A 128 -9.07 -4.83 -0.14
N PHE A 129 -8.95 -3.78 0.66
CA PHE A 129 -7.87 -3.63 1.62
C PHE A 129 -8.41 -3.38 3.03
N SER A 130 -7.58 -3.74 4.00
CA SER A 130 -7.73 -3.41 5.42
C SER A 130 -6.38 -3.03 6.00
N GLY A 131 -6.39 -2.14 6.99
CA GLY A 131 -5.19 -1.75 7.71
C GLY A 131 -5.57 -1.05 9.00
N ALA A 132 -4.71 -1.19 10.01
CA ALA A 132 -4.86 -0.51 11.29
C ALA A 132 -3.48 -0.18 11.88
N THR A 133 -3.41 0.90 12.65
CA THR A 133 -2.29 1.24 13.53
C THR A 133 -2.34 0.41 14.80
N ASP A 134 -1.27 0.46 15.60
CA ASP A 134 -1.24 -0.11 16.95
C ASP A 134 -1.56 -1.63 17.03
N CYS A 135 -1.29 -2.33 15.93
CA CYS A 135 -1.33 -3.77 15.83
C CYS A 135 0.08 -4.30 15.50
N GLY A 136 0.83 -4.73 16.52
CA GLY A 136 2.18 -5.23 16.33
C GLY A 136 2.22 -6.42 15.37
N GLY A 137 3.17 -6.40 14.42
CA GLY A 137 3.40 -7.48 13.46
C GLY A 137 2.61 -7.40 12.15
N ILE A 138 1.64 -6.50 12.00
CA ILE A 138 0.90 -6.28 10.75
C ILE A 138 0.36 -4.86 10.66
N ARG A 139 0.51 -4.20 9.51
CA ARG A 139 -0.02 -2.85 9.27
C ARG A 139 -1.09 -2.80 8.17
N LYS A 140 -0.95 -3.63 7.15
CA LYS A 140 -1.84 -3.62 5.99
C LYS A 140 -2.02 -5.03 5.44
N THR A 141 -3.19 -5.31 4.91
CA THR A 141 -3.48 -6.52 4.14
C THR A 141 -4.45 -6.20 3.01
N VAL A 142 -4.19 -6.77 1.84
CA VAL A 142 -4.90 -6.48 0.60
C VAL A 142 -5.24 -7.78 -0.11
N LYS A 143 -6.47 -7.91 -0.60
CA LYS A 143 -6.89 -9.06 -1.41
C LYS A 143 -6.71 -8.77 -2.88
N TYR A 144 -6.04 -9.67 -3.58
CA TYR A 144 -5.90 -9.67 -5.04
C TYR A 144 -6.41 -10.99 -5.61
N GLU A 145 -6.92 -10.95 -6.83
CA GLU A 145 -7.12 -12.14 -7.66
C GLU A 145 -5.88 -12.30 -8.52
N LEU A 146 -5.11 -13.36 -8.29
CA LEU A 146 -3.91 -13.68 -9.06
C LEU A 146 -4.28 -14.65 -10.17
N SER A 147 -3.73 -14.43 -11.36
CA SER A 147 -3.84 -15.38 -12.46
C SER A 147 -2.74 -16.45 -12.36
N ALA A 148 -2.65 -17.35 -13.34
CA ALA A 148 -1.53 -18.29 -13.44
C ALA A 148 -0.27 -17.68 -14.08
N GLN A 149 -0.24 -16.35 -14.27
CA GLN A 149 0.87 -15.64 -14.91
C GLN A 149 1.98 -15.28 -13.91
N PRO A 150 3.21 -15.11 -14.39
CA PRO A 150 4.24 -14.41 -13.62
C PRO A 150 3.79 -13.00 -13.24
N PHE A 151 4.15 -12.55 -12.05
CA PHE A 151 3.86 -11.19 -11.60
C PHE A 151 5.03 -10.56 -10.86
N VAL A 152 5.05 -9.23 -10.81
CA VAL A 152 5.97 -8.45 -9.98
C VAL A 152 5.20 -7.88 -8.79
N LEU A 153 5.68 -8.14 -7.58
CA LEU A 153 5.22 -7.47 -6.38
C LEU A 153 6.12 -6.26 -6.13
N GLN A 154 5.54 -5.05 -6.18
CA GLN A 154 6.23 -3.80 -5.88
C GLN A 154 5.71 -3.22 -4.57
N ILE A 155 6.65 -2.73 -3.77
CA ILE A 155 6.39 -1.99 -2.54
C ILE A 155 6.94 -0.58 -2.72
N SER A 156 6.16 0.43 -2.38
CA SER A 156 6.58 1.83 -2.44
C SER A 156 6.04 2.64 -1.26
N GLY A 157 6.74 3.72 -0.92
CA GLY A 157 6.32 4.62 0.15
C GLY A 157 6.50 4.06 1.57
N ALA A 158 7.34 3.03 1.75
CA ALA A 158 7.66 2.49 3.07
C ALA A 158 8.53 3.47 3.87
N LYS A 159 8.36 3.53 5.18
CA LYS A 159 9.20 4.36 6.06
C LYS A 159 10.52 3.69 6.41
N GLU A 160 10.54 2.38 6.42
CA GLU A 160 11.69 1.54 6.73
C GLU A 160 12.30 0.97 5.45
N ASP A 161 13.58 0.63 5.52
CA ASP A 161 14.36 0.03 4.43
C ASP A 161 14.16 -1.49 4.29
N ALA A 162 13.24 -2.07 5.07
CA ALA A 162 12.83 -3.46 4.96
C ALA A 162 11.36 -3.64 5.32
N VAL A 163 10.71 -4.61 4.67
CA VAL A 163 9.30 -4.95 4.95
C VAL A 163 9.13 -6.46 4.98
N ALA A 164 8.40 -6.97 5.98
CA ALA A 164 7.95 -8.34 5.95
C ALA A 164 6.67 -8.45 5.12
N ILE A 165 6.62 -9.46 4.25
CA ILE A 165 5.54 -9.69 3.30
C ILE A 165 5.06 -11.12 3.45
N ALA A 166 3.75 -11.32 3.63
CA ALA A 166 3.10 -12.62 3.55
C ALA A 166 2.14 -12.63 2.35
N ILE A 167 2.27 -13.64 1.49
CA ILE A 167 1.36 -13.89 0.37
C ILE A 167 0.66 -15.21 0.64
N LEU A 168 -0.63 -15.17 0.94
CA LEU A 168 -1.36 -16.33 1.41
C LEU A 168 -2.70 -16.48 0.67
N PRO A 169 -3.16 -17.70 0.34
CA PRO A 169 -4.50 -17.88 -0.21
C PRO A 169 -5.55 -17.40 0.79
N VAL A 170 -6.61 -16.76 0.28
CA VAL A 170 -7.81 -16.42 1.04
C VAL A 170 -8.54 -17.71 1.39
N GLN A 171 -9.04 -17.80 2.62
CA GLN A 171 -9.91 -18.87 3.10
C GLN A 171 -11.38 -18.48 2.97
#